data_AF-A0A8T4LTL8-F1
#
_entry.id   AF-A0A8T4LTL8-F1
#
_cell.length_a   1.000
_cell.length_b   1.000
_cell.length_c   1.000
_cell.angle_alpha   90.00
_cell.angle_beta   90.00
_cell.angle_gamma   90.00
#
_symmetry.space_group_name_H-M   'P 1'
#
loop_
_entity.id
_entity.type
_entity.pdbx_description
1 polymer ?
#
loop_
_entity_poly.entity_id
_entity_poly.type
_entity_poly.pdbx_seq_one_letter_code
_entity_poly.pdbx_strand_id
1 'polypeptide(L)'
;MKRAVFLDRDGVIVKDTGYTHKIEDLEIIDGAAEAIKTFNKADFLVIIISNQSGIARGLYREENLEIFNQEMIKRLKVLGAKIDSIYFCPHHPTEANVERYNRVCECRKPAPGMILKASKEHNIDLKHSWMIGDRESDIKAGKTAGCKTILIGRDAKNLNEAAKMINESCSPVLNRKIRDKYNIMELVQELRKNGKKIVFTNGCFDILHYGHVYYLSEAKKLGDVLIVGLNSDNSIKKIKGKTRPINGEAVRLAVIIALEAVDYAIVFNEETPLNLIEMIKPNTHVKGGDWKDKKIPEKKAVEKNGGRIEFIDYLNGYSTTSIIEKIKKG
;
A
#
# COMPACT_ATOMS: atom_id res chain seq x y z
N MET A 1 4.94 18.38 -7.56
CA MET A 1 4.88 18.57 -6.09
C MET A 1 4.90 17.21 -5.42
N LYS A 2 5.55 17.05 -4.27
CA LYS A 2 5.66 15.77 -3.54
C LYS A 2 4.45 15.57 -2.63
N ARG A 3 4.10 14.33 -2.30
CA ARG A 3 3.09 14.05 -1.26
C ARG A 3 3.79 13.81 0.07
N ALA A 4 3.15 14.18 1.17
CA ALA A 4 3.68 13.95 2.50
C ALA A 4 2.64 13.35 3.46
N VAL A 5 3.15 12.63 4.45
CA VAL A 5 2.42 12.29 5.67
C VAL A 5 3.11 13.05 6.79
N PHE A 6 2.38 14.02 7.34
CA PHE A 6 2.73 14.73 8.55
C PHE A 6 2.27 13.93 9.76
N LEU A 7 3.18 13.68 10.70
CA LEU A 7 2.91 12.90 11.91
C LEU A 7 3.14 13.76 13.14
N ASP A 8 2.25 13.70 14.13
CA ASP A 8 2.68 14.05 15.49
C ASP A 8 3.74 13.04 15.97
N ARG A 9 4.51 13.44 16.98
CA ARG A 9 5.58 12.62 17.56
C ARG A 9 5.10 11.88 18.80
N ASP A 10 4.71 12.63 19.82
CA ASP A 10 4.35 12.11 21.14
C ASP A 10 2.92 11.57 21.07
N GLY A 11 2.71 10.32 21.48
CA GLY A 11 1.41 9.63 21.38
C GLY A 11 1.15 8.96 20.02
N VAL A 12 1.99 9.22 19.02
CA VAL A 12 1.84 8.69 17.64
C VAL A 12 3.01 7.84 17.20
N ILE A 13 4.24 8.34 17.36
CA ILE A 13 5.48 7.64 17.00
C ILE A 13 6.17 7.10 18.26
N VAL A 14 6.23 7.92 19.31
CA VAL A 14 6.80 7.55 20.62
C VAL A 14 5.75 7.68 21.71
N LYS A 15 5.88 6.92 22.79
CA LYS A 15 4.94 7.03 23.93
C LYS A 15 4.99 8.44 24.53
N ASP A 16 3.81 9.01 24.76
CA ASP A 16 3.68 10.32 25.41
C ASP A 16 3.89 10.18 26.92
N THR A 17 4.93 10.83 27.44
CA THR A 17 5.24 10.94 28.88
C THR A 17 4.96 12.34 29.42
N GLY A 18 4.26 13.18 28.65
CA GLY A 18 3.95 14.58 28.92
C GLY A 18 5.05 15.55 28.47
N TYR A 19 6.32 15.21 28.71
CA TYR A 19 7.49 15.99 28.30
C TYR A 19 8.60 15.07 27.78
N THR A 20 8.33 14.36 26.70
CA THR A 20 9.23 13.32 26.19
C THR A 20 10.49 13.94 25.56
N HIS A 21 11.59 13.97 26.32
CA HIS A 21 12.88 14.56 25.88
C HIS A 21 14.11 13.76 26.34
N LYS A 22 13.92 12.75 27.17
CA LYS A 22 14.99 11.90 27.72
C LYS A 22 15.12 10.62 26.91
N ILE A 23 16.34 10.20 26.61
CA ILE A 23 16.60 9.01 25.78
C ILE A 23 16.11 7.74 26.47
N GLU A 24 16.14 7.72 27.80
CA GLU A 24 15.70 6.62 28.64
C GLU A 24 14.20 6.38 28.50
N ASP A 25 13.42 7.45 28.28
CA ASP A 25 11.97 7.41 28.08
C ASP A 25 11.59 7.20 26.60
N LEU A 26 12.58 7.11 25.71
CA LEU A 26 12.34 6.95 24.27
C LEU A 26 11.88 5.53 23.99
N GLU A 27 10.57 5.36 23.87
CA GLU A 27 9.93 4.12 23.46
C GLU A 27 9.11 4.36 22.18
N ILE A 28 9.48 3.68 21.09
CA ILE A 28 8.72 3.72 19.83
C ILE A 28 7.43 2.93 20.04
N ILE A 29 6.28 3.51 19.68
CA ILE A 29 4.98 2.84 19.75
C ILE A 29 4.96 1.66 18.79
N ASP A 30 4.45 0.53 19.27
CA ASP A 30 4.30 -0.69 18.47
C ASP A 30 3.57 -0.41 17.16
N GLY A 31 4.21 -0.80 16.05
CA GLY A 31 3.68 -0.59 14.71
C GLY A 31 3.99 0.78 14.08
N ALA A 32 4.56 1.73 14.81
CA ALA A 32 4.88 3.04 14.24
C ALA A 32 5.93 2.94 13.11
N ALA A 33 6.96 2.10 13.31
CA ALA A 33 7.98 1.88 12.29
C ALA A 33 7.41 1.18 11.05
N GLU A 34 6.52 0.19 11.21
CA GLU A 34 5.80 -0.51 10.14
C GLU A 34 4.95 0.43 9.30
N ALA A 35 4.23 1.33 9.96
CA ALA A 35 3.42 2.34 9.30
C ALA A 35 4.29 3.32 8.49
N ILE A 36 5.38 3.82 9.08
CA ILE A 36 6.33 4.71 8.39
C ILE A 36 6.94 4.02 7.17
N LYS A 37 7.36 2.76 7.29
CA LYS A 37 7.82 1.95 6.14
C LYS A 37 6.76 1.87 5.04
N THR A 38 5.49 1.75 5.40
CA THR A 38 4.38 1.71 4.45
C THR A 38 4.25 3.04 3.70
N PHE A 39 4.35 4.18 4.41
CA PHE A 39 4.39 5.50 3.77
C PHE A 39 5.60 5.67 2.85
N ASN A 40 6.78 5.24 3.29
CA ASN A 40 8.00 5.31 2.48
C ASN A 40 7.87 4.49 1.18
N LYS A 41 7.29 3.29 1.23
CA LYS A 41 7.03 2.44 0.05
C LYS A 41 5.99 3.04 -0.91
N ALA A 42 5.13 3.92 -0.41
CA ALA A 42 4.12 4.61 -1.21
C ALA A 42 4.59 6.00 -1.71
N ASP A 43 5.91 6.25 -1.67
CA ASP A 43 6.55 7.50 -2.10
C ASP A 43 6.02 8.77 -1.40
N PHE A 44 5.61 8.63 -0.13
CA PHE A 44 5.35 9.79 0.72
C PHE A 44 6.64 10.24 1.41
N LEU A 45 6.83 11.57 1.47
CA LEU A 45 7.71 12.15 2.47
C LEU A 45 7.09 11.96 3.86
N VAL A 46 7.85 11.50 4.83
CA VAL A 46 7.37 11.37 6.21
C VAL A 46 8.00 12.46 7.05
N ILE A 47 7.17 13.39 7.53
CA ILE A 47 7.61 14.60 8.22
C ILE A 47 6.98 14.66 9.60
N ILE A 48 7.79 14.83 10.63
CA ILE A 48 7.30 14.96 12.00
C ILE A 48 6.99 16.43 12.28
N ILE A 49 5.83 16.71 12.86
CA ILE A 49 5.42 18.05 13.33
C ILE A 49 4.95 18.00 14.79
N SER A 50 5.72 18.59 15.71
CA SER A 50 5.47 18.41 17.14
C SER A 50 5.44 19.71 17.95
N ASN A 51 4.50 19.83 18.89
CA ASN A 51 4.50 20.91 19.87
C ASN A 51 5.42 20.53 21.04
N GLN A 52 6.45 21.31 21.32
CA GLN A 52 7.47 21.01 22.33
C GLN A 52 7.54 22.11 23.40
N SER A 53 6.41 22.35 24.07
CA SER A 53 6.29 23.41 25.09
C SER A 53 7.11 23.19 26.36
N GLY A 54 7.69 22.02 26.57
CA GLY A 54 8.64 21.82 27.66
C GLY A 54 9.85 22.76 27.57
N ILE A 55 10.21 23.20 26.36
CA ILE A 55 11.25 24.21 26.11
C ILE A 55 10.81 25.57 26.64
N ALA A 56 9.61 26.06 26.27
CA ALA A 56 9.06 27.30 26.82
C ALA A 56 8.93 27.26 28.35
N ARG A 57 8.59 26.10 28.92
CA ARG A 57 8.44 25.88 30.38
C ARG A 57 9.79 25.77 31.11
N GLY A 58 10.91 25.72 30.40
CA GLY A 58 12.26 25.59 30.98
C GLY A 58 12.59 24.19 31.48
N LEU A 59 11.86 23.15 31.05
CA LEU A 59 12.07 21.77 31.48
C LEU A 59 13.27 21.11 30.79
N TYR A 60 13.54 21.51 29.54
CA TYR A 60 14.69 21.09 28.75
C TYR A 60 15.00 22.12 27.68
N ARG A 61 16.18 22.04 27.08
CA ARG A 61 16.62 22.96 26.02
C ARG A 61 16.42 22.36 24.62
N GLU A 62 16.53 23.19 23.59
CA GLU A 62 16.44 22.75 22.18
C GLU A 62 17.52 21.71 21.85
N GLU A 63 18.72 21.82 22.42
CA GLU A 63 19.82 20.88 22.19
C GLU A 63 19.46 19.48 22.72
N ASN A 64 18.77 19.40 23.87
CA ASN A 64 18.30 18.13 24.42
C ASN A 64 17.27 17.48 23.50
N LEU A 65 16.36 18.29 22.94
CA LEU A 65 15.36 17.83 21.99
C LEU A 65 16.00 17.32 20.69
N GLU A 66 17.05 17.99 20.21
CA GLU A 66 17.77 17.60 19.02
C GLU A 66 18.47 16.24 19.20
N ILE A 67 19.15 16.05 20.33
CA ILE A 67 19.76 14.76 20.70
C ILE A 67 18.69 13.66 20.76
N PHE A 68 17.54 13.93 21.41
CA PHE A 68 16.43 12.99 21.48
C PHE A 68 15.90 12.61 20.08
N ASN A 69 15.70 13.61 19.21
CA ASN A 69 15.21 13.40 17.85
C ASN A 69 16.20 12.60 16.99
N GLN A 70 17.51 12.84 17.13
CA GLN A 70 18.55 12.07 16.43
C GLN A 70 18.54 10.59 16.85
N GLU A 71 18.41 10.31 18.14
CA GLU A 71 18.32 8.94 18.64
C GLU A 71 17.02 8.26 18.17
N MET A 72 15.89 8.98 18.16
CA MET A 72 14.62 8.49 17.61
C MET A 72 14.77 8.10 16.13
N ILE A 73 15.35 8.97 15.31
CA ILE A 73 15.60 8.70 13.88
C ILE A 73 16.50 7.47 13.73
N LYS A 74 17.55 7.35 14.54
CA LYS A 74 18.47 6.22 14.50
C LYS A 74 17.75 4.91 14.78
N ARG A 75 16.91 4.85 15.82
CA ARG A 75 16.12 3.64 16.15
C ARG A 75 15.10 3.30 15.06
N LEU A 76 14.40 4.29 14.51
CA LEU A 76 13.50 4.08 13.37
C LEU A 76 14.24 3.55 12.13
N LYS A 77 15.44 4.09 11.85
CA LYS A 77 16.27 3.66 10.72
C LYS A 77 16.72 2.20 10.85
N VAL A 78 17.09 1.76 12.06
CA VAL A 78 17.41 0.34 12.34
C VAL A 78 16.21 -0.57 12.02
N LEU A 79 14.99 -0.09 12.27
CA LEU A 79 13.74 -0.79 11.95
C LEU A 79 13.31 -0.66 10.47
N GLY A 80 14.13 0.00 9.64
CA GLY A 80 13.90 0.24 8.22
C GLY A 80 12.95 1.40 7.89
N ALA A 81 12.55 2.18 8.89
CA ALA A 81 11.69 3.35 8.73
C ALA A 81 12.51 4.62 8.47
N LYS A 82 12.09 5.45 7.52
CA LYS A 82 12.76 6.70 7.15
C LYS A 82 11.88 7.91 7.48
N ILE A 83 12.45 8.85 8.23
CA ILE A 83 11.92 10.20 8.45
C ILE A 83 12.69 11.15 7.56
N ASP A 84 11.99 12.01 6.83
CA ASP A 84 12.60 12.97 5.90
C ASP A 84 12.97 14.28 6.58
N SER A 85 12.14 14.76 7.52
CA SER A 85 12.40 16.00 8.27
C SER A 85 11.57 16.08 9.55
N ILE A 86 12.00 16.93 10.48
CA ILE A 86 11.32 17.18 11.76
C ILE A 86 11.16 18.69 11.93
N TYR A 87 9.95 19.11 12.27
CA TYR A 87 9.62 20.48 12.65
C TYR A 87 9.02 20.44 14.04
N PHE A 88 9.41 21.40 14.89
CA PHE A 88 8.84 21.54 16.22
C PHE A 88 8.56 22.99 16.56
N CYS A 89 7.63 23.21 17.48
CA CYS A 89 7.30 24.52 18.00
C CYS A 89 7.60 24.58 19.51
N PRO A 90 8.60 25.37 19.96
CA PRO A 90 8.98 25.44 21.37
C PRO A 90 8.07 26.36 22.20
N HIS A 91 7.22 27.17 21.55
CA HIS A 91 6.47 28.27 22.16
C HIS A 91 5.27 27.84 23.02
N HIS A 92 4.95 28.65 24.02
CA HIS A 92 3.69 28.59 24.77
C HIS A 92 3.27 30.00 25.20
N PRO A 93 2.04 30.47 24.90
CA PRO A 93 1.69 31.88 25.12
C PRO A 93 1.35 32.24 26.58
N THR A 94 1.06 31.26 27.43
CA THR A 94 0.55 31.50 28.80
C THR A 94 1.30 30.77 29.91
N GLU A 95 2.15 29.81 29.56
CA GLU A 95 2.81 28.91 30.53
C GLU A 95 4.32 28.81 30.24
N ALA A 96 4.88 29.84 29.63
CA ALA A 96 6.30 29.93 29.34
C ALA A 96 7.05 30.57 30.52
N ASN A 97 8.07 29.88 31.02
CA ASN A 97 9.04 30.41 31.98
C ASN A 97 10.26 31.02 31.29
N VAL A 98 10.47 30.70 30.01
CA VAL A 98 11.56 31.21 29.18
C VAL A 98 11.01 32.29 28.25
N GLU A 99 11.40 33.54 28.51
CA GLU A 99 10.80 34.75 27.91
C GLU A 99 10.80 34.73 26.37
N ARG A 100 11.88 34.29 25.72
CA ARG A 100 11.97 34.22 24.25
C ARG A 100 10.90 33.34 23.59
N TYR A 101 10.30 32.42 24.35
CA TYR A 101 9.26 31.51 23.87
C TYR A 101 7.84 31.87 24.34
N ASN A 102 7.71 32.92 25.15
CA ASN A 102 6.44 33.39 25.69
C ASN A 102 5.70 34.29 24.68
N ARG A 103 5.14 33.68 23.64
CA ARG A 103 4.39 34.39 22.60
C ARG A 103 3.36 33.52 21.91
N VAL A 104 2.34 34.17 21.36
CA VAL A 104 1.50 33.57 20.33
C VAL A 104 2.34 33.44 19.06
N CYS A 105 2.29 32.28 18.43
CA CYS A 105 3.04 31.99 17.21
C CYS A 105 2.20 31.21 16.22
N GLU A 106 2.59 31.27 14.94
CA GLU A 106 1.90 30.56 13.87
C GLU A 106 2.30 29.08 13.78
N CYS A 107 3.38 28.67 14.47
CA CYS A 107 3.86 27.29 14.42
C CYS A 107 3.09 26.32 15.34
N ARG A 108 2.58 26.79 16.48
CA ARG A 108 2.04 25.90 17.51
C ARG A 108 0.70 25.35 17.04
N LYS A 109 0.58 24.03 16.90
CA LYS A 109 -0.71 23.37 16.60
C LYS A 109 -1.73 23.81 17.68
N PRO A 110 -2.95 24.25 17.31
CA PRO A 110 -3.66 24.00 16.06
C PRO A 110 -3.33 24.92 14.87
N ALA A 111 -2.41 25.88 14.99
CA ALA A 111 -1.99 26.67 13.84
C ALA A 111 -1.21 25.81 12.83
N PRO A 112 -1.36 26.06 11.51
CA PRO A 112 -0.79 25.22 10.45
C PRO A 112 0.68 25.53 10.12
N GLY A 113 1.33 26.47 10.81
CA GLY A 113 2.60 27.06 10.36
C GLY A 113 3.74 26.06 10.15
N MET A 114 3.84 25.00 10.97
CA MET A 114 4.85 23.95 10.75
C MET A 114 4.59 23.17 9.45
N ILE A 115 3.33 22.86 9.13
CA ILE A 115 2.93 22.16 7.91
C ILE A 115 3.21 23.04 6.69
N LEU A 116 2.83 24.32 6.76
CA LEU A 116 3.04 25.28 5.67
C LEU A 116 4.53 25.52 5.41
N LYS A 117 5.34 25.63 6.46
CA LYS A 117 6.80 25.74 6.37
C LYS A 117 7.39 24.52 5.65
N ALA A 118 7.05 23.31 6.12
CA ALA A 118 7.50 22.07 5.51
C ALA A 118 7.05 21.94 4.05
N SER A 119 5.82 22.37 3.72
CA SER A 119 5.32 22.36 2.35
C SER A 119 6.10 23.24 1.41
N LYS A 120 6.47 24.45 1.85
CA LYS A 120 7.30 25.36 1.07
C LYS A 120 8.71 24.79 0.87
N GLU A 121 9.35 24.29 1.91
CA GLU A 121 10.73 23.79 1.87
C GLU A 121 10.89 22.51 1.04
N HIS A 122 9.88 21.63 1.06
CA HIS A 122 9.93 20.34 0.35
C HIS A 122 9.08 20.28 -0.92
N ASN A 123 8.45 21.40 -1.33
CA ASN A 123 7.55 21.48 -2.48
C ASN A 123 6.39 20.46 -2.42
N ILE A 124 5.66 20.46 -1.31
CA ILE A 124 4.62 19.46 -0.98
C ILE A 124 3.24 19.90 -1.47
N ASP A 125 2.52 18.98 -2.11
CA ASP A 125 1.10 19.08 -2.43
C ASP A 125 0.24 18.74 -1.21
N LEU A 126 -0.21 19.77 -0.50
CA LEU A 126 -1.01 19.63 0.73
C LEU A 126 -2.34 18.91 0.48
N LYS A 127 -2.99 19.13 -0.67
CA LYS A 127 -4.30 18.54 -1.01
C LYS A 127 -4.25 17.01 -1.09
N HIS A 128 -3.10 16.46 -1.49
CA HIS A 128 -2.84 15.02 -1.58
C HIS A 128 -1.95 14.50 -0.44
N SER A 129 -1.79 15.28 0.62
CA SER A 129 -1.03 14.95 1.82
C SER A 129 -1.94 14.73 3.03
N TRP A 130 -1.38 14.13 4.08
CA TRP A 130 -2.10 13.72 5.28
C TRP A 130 -1.47 14.31 6.54
N MET A 131 -2.28 14.65 7.53
CA MET A 131 -1.86 14.90 8.91
C MET A 131 -2.45 13.83 9.83
N ILE A 132 -1.60 13.15 10.59
CA ILE A 132 -2.00 12.10 11.54
C ILE A 132 -1.54 12.51 12.93
N GLY A 133 -2.47 12.53 13.87
CA GLY A 133 -2.23 12.93 15.26
C GLY A 133 -3.16 12.19 16.21
N ASP A 134 -2.89 12.26 17.50
CA ASP A 134 -3.75 11.74 18.58
C ASP A 134 -4.59 12.85 19.24
N ARG A 135 -4.35 14.12 18.90
CA ARG A 135 -5.05 15.27 19.50
C ARG A 135 -5.85 16.05 18.47
N GLU A 136 -6.92 16.71 18.92
CA GLU A 136 -7.72 17.59 18.04
C GLU A 136 -6.90 18.74 17.43
N SER A 137 -5.84 19.19 18.13
CA SER A 137 -4.95 20.22 17.62
C SER A 137 -4.27 19.82 16.31
N ASP A 138 -3.94 18.54 16.15
CA ASP A 138 -3.33 18.01 14.92
C ASP A 138 -4.29 18.07 13.76
N ILE A 139 -5.53 17.66 14.01
CA ILE A 139 -6.59 17.64 13.02
C ILE A 139 -6.94 19.06 12.58
N LYS A 140 -7.02 20.00 13.51
CA LYS A 140 -7.27 21.42 13.20
C LYS A 140 -6.11 22.01 12.39
N ALA A 141 -4.86 21.73 12.75
CA ALA A 141 -3.70 22.18 11.99
C ALA A 141 -3.69 21.59 10.56
N GLY A 142 -3.90 20.28 10.43
CA GLY A 142 -3.96 19.59 9.14
C GLY A 142 -5.06 20.12 8.23
N LYS A 143 -6.29 20.26 8.74
CA LYS A 143 -7.42 20.81 7.98
C LYS A 143 -7.18 22.24 7.54
N THR A 144 -6.66 23.08 8.44
CA THR A 144 -6.36 24.49 8.14
C THR A 144 -5.26 24.61 7.08
N ALA A 145 -4.28 23.70 7.08
CA ALA A 145 -3.25 23.63 6.04
C ALA A 145 -3.76 23.07 4.70
N GLY A 146 -4.97 22.49 4.65
CA GLY A 146 -5.51 21.85 3.45
C GLY A 146 -5.14 20.38 3.26
N CYS A 147 -4.61 19.72 4.30
CA CYS A 147 -4.35 18.29 4.31
C CYS A 147 -5.62 17.48 4.61
N LYS A 148 -5.61 16.22 4.18
CA LYS A 148 -6.49 15.20 4.75
C LYS A 148 -6.02 14.87 6.17
N THR A 149 -6.88 14.36 7.04
CA THR A 149 -6.54 14.15 8.46
C THR A 149 -7.04 12.81 8.97
N ILE A 150 -6.28 12.20 9.88
CA ILE A 150 -6.68 11.00 10.63
C ILE A 150 -6.38 11.23 12.12
N LEU A 151 -7.40 11.08 12.97
CA LEU A 151 -7.26 11.12 14.43
C LEU A 151 -7.09 9.70 15.00
N ILE A 152 -5.94 9.42 15.61
CA ILE A 152 -5.71 8.16 16.34
C ILE A 152 -6.60 8.13 17.58
N GLY A 153 -7.22 6.97 17.83
CA GLY A 153 -8.22 6.75 18.87
C GLY A 153 -9.66 7.01 18.44
N ARG A 154 -9.88 7.73 17.32
CA ARG A 154 -11.23 8.01 16.78
C ARG A 154 -11.43 7.44 15.37
N ASP A 155 -10.58 7.87 14.42
CA ASP A 155 -10.69 7.50 13.01
C ASP A 155 -9.89 6.23 12.70
N ALA A 156 -8.78 6.02 13.40
CA ALA A 156 -7.96 4.82 13.35
C ALA A 156 -7.53 4.44 14.77
N LYS A 157 -7.38 3.15 15.09
CA LYS A 157 -6.95 2.70 16.42
C LYS A 157 -5.48 2.98 16.68
N ASN A 158 -4.66 2.95 15.64
CA ASN A 158 -3.21 3.17 15.71
C ASN A 158 -2.66 3.62 14.35
N LEU A 159 -1.35 3.93 14.32
CA LEU A 159 -0.69 4.43 13.11
C LEU A 159 -0.63 3.39 11.98
N ASN A 160 -0.59 2.10 12.29
CA ASN A 160 -0.63 1.02 11.29
C ASN A 160 -1.97 0.98 10.54
N GLU A 161 -3.09 1.10 11.26
CA GLU A 161 -4.41 1.18 10.64
C GLU A 161 -4.53 2.44 9.77
N ALA A 162 -4.04 3.58 10.25
CA ALA A 162 -3.99 4.81 9.46
C ALA A 162 -3.15 4.63 8.17
N ALA A 163 -2.01 3.93 8.24
CA ALA A 163 -1.20 3.63 7.07
C ALA A 163 -1.91 2.74 6.06
N LYS A 164 -2.66 1.73 6.53
CA LYS A 164 -3.49 0.88 5.67
C LYS A 164 -4.54 1.70 4.93
N MET A 165 -5.29 2.54 5.66
CA MET A 165 -6.33 3.42 5.07
C MET A 165 -5.75 4.37 4.02
N ILE A 166 -4.60 4.99 4.31
CA ILE A 166 -3.93 5.90 3.37
C ILE A 166 -3.48 5.13 2.13
N ASN A 167 -2.85 3.97 2.30
CA ASN A 167 -2.37 3.16 1.18
C ASN A 167 -3.52 2.70 0.26
N GLU A 168 -4.66 2.32 0.84
CA GLU A 168 -5.89 1.96 0.10
C GLU A 168 -6.51 3.16 -0.64
N SER A 169 -6.43 4.36 -0.06
CA SER A 169 -6.97 5.59 -0.65
C SER A 169 -6.06 6.21 -1.73
N CYS A 170 -4.75 5.99 -1.64
CA CYS A 170 -3.74 6.59 -2.52
C CYS A 170 -3.26 5.66 -3.63
N SER A 171 -3.67 4.40 -3.55
CA SER A 171 -3.55 3.41 -4.61
C SER A 171 -4.37 3.85 -5.83
N PRO A 172 -3.78 3.90 -7.05
CA PRO A 172 -4.57 4.07 -8.27
C PRO A 172 -5.70 3.04 -8.29
N VAL A 173 -6.81 3.31 -8.98
CA VAL A 173 -7.93 2.34 -9.14
C VAL A 173 -7.43 0.91 -9.48
N LEU A 174 -6.31 0.83 -10.20
CA LEU A 174 -5.56 -0.38 -10.53
C LEU A 174 -5.04 -1.17 -9.30
N ASN A 175 -4.48 -0.53 -8.28
CA ASN A 175 -4.00 -1.20 -7.06
C ASN A 175 -5.13 -1.78 -6.22
N ARG A 176 -6.37 -1.28 -6.34
CA ARG A 176 -7.55 -1.91 -5.70
C ARG A 176 -7.90 -3.26 -6.31
N LYS A 177 -7.43 -3.56 -7.51
CA LYS A 177 -7.58 -4.87 -8.14
C LYS A 177 -6.46 -5.84 -7.73
N ILE A 178 -5.31 -5.34 -7.27
CA ILE A 178 -4.19 -6.20 -6.88
C ILE A 178 -4.46 -6.83 -5.51
N ARG A 179 -4.25 -8.14 -5.42
CA ARG A 179 -4.40 -8.93 -4.20
C ARG A 179 -3.12 -9.71 -3.92
N ASP A 180 -2.83 -9.90 -2.65
CA ASP A 180 -1.78 -10.76 -2.14
C ASP A 180 -2.40 -11.98 -1.44
N LYS A 181 -1.54 -12.91 -1.00
CA LYS A 181 -2.01 -14.15 -0.34
C LYS A 181 -2.79 -13.88 0.96
N TYR A 182 -2.57 -12.75 1.62
CA TYR A 182 -3.22 -12.43 2.89
C TYR A 182 -4.61 -11.81 2.69
N ASN A 183 -4.77 -10.93 1.70
CA ASN A 183 -6.04 -10.25 1.45
C ASN A 183 -7.00 -11.00 0.49
N ILE A 184 -6.52 -12.01 -0.24
CA ILE A 184 -7.38 -12.76 -1.18
C ILE A 184 -8.46 -13.58 -0.46
N MET A 185 -8.16 -14.11 0.73
CA MET A 185 -9.12 -14.90 1.50
C MET A 185 -10.26 -14.05 2.04
N GLU A 186 -9.94 -12.87 2.60
CA GLU A 186 -10.94 -11.91 3.08
C GLU A 186 -11.85 -11.45 1.93
N LEU A 187 -11.26 -11.08 0.78
CA LEU A 187 -12.00 -10.72 -0.41
C LEU A 187 -12.96 -11.84 -0.84
N VAL A 188 -12.47 -13.07 -0.94
CA VAL A 188 -13.28 -14.22 -1.39
C VAL A 188 -14.43 -14.48 -0.42
N GLN A 189 -14.20 -14.36 0.89
CA GLN A 189 -15.25 -14.49 1.90
C GLN A 189 -16.31 -13.40 1.76
N GLU A 190 -15.90 -12.15 1.55
CA GLU A 190 -16.79 -11.03 1.33
C GLU A 190 -17.63 -11.19 0.05
N LEU A 191 -16.98 -11.55 -1.07
CA LEU A 191 -17.65 -11.80 -2.35
C LEU A 191 -18.71 -12.89 -2.21
N ARG A 192 -18.41 -13.97 -1.49
CA ARG A 192 -19.37 -15.05 -1.24
C ARG A 192 -20.50 -14.63 -0.31
N LYS A 193 -20.22 -13.84 0.73
CA LYS A 193 -21.25 -13.27 1.60
C LYS A 193 -22.23 -12.42 0.80
N ASN A 194 -21.74 -11.75 -0.24
CA ASN A 194 -22.53 -10.97 -1.19
C ASN A 194 -23.11 -11.79 -2.36
N GLY A 195 -23.04 -13.14 -2.30
CA GLY A 195 -23.62 -14.04 -3.29
C GLY A 195 -22.95 -14.03 -4.67
N LYS A 196 -21.72 -13.51 -4.79
CA LYS A 196 -21.02 -13.39 -6.08
C LYS A 196 -20.45 -14.73 -6.56
N LYS A 197 -20.61 -15.03 -7.86
CA LYS A 197 -19.97 -16.15 -8.53
C LYS A 197 -18.56 -15.78 -8.97
N ILE A 198 -17.57 -16.51 -8.45
CA ILE A 198 -16.15 -16.25 -8.67
C ILE A 198 -15.62 -17.13 -9.80
N VAL A 199 -15.10 -16.48 -10.84
CA VAL A 199 -14.33 -17.08 -11.93
C VAL A 199 -12.85 -16.85 -11.64
N PHE A 200 -12.05 -17.89 -11.85
CA PHE A 200 -10.61 -17.82 -11.71
C PHE A 200 -9.91 -18.33 -12.96
N THR A 201 -8.91 -17.61 -13.43
CA THR A 201 -7.99 -18.10 -14.46
C THR A 201 -6.56 -17.75 -14.08
N ASN A 202 -5.58 -18.38 -14.73
CA ASN A 202 -4.18 -18.11 -14.45
C ASN A 202 -3.34 -18.14 -15.72
N GLY A 203 -2.23 -17.41 -15.72
CA GLY A 203 -1.32 -17.41 -16.86
C GLY A 203 -0.11 -16.52 -16.71
N CYS A 204 0.76 -16.60 -17.70
CA CYS A 204 1.98 -15.80 -17.80
C CYS A 204 1.70 -14.37 -18.29
N PHE A 205 0.79 -14.22 -19.28
CA PHE A 205 0.38 -12.94 -19.89
C PHE A 205 1.56 -12.00 -20.21
N ASP A 206 2.58 -12.54 -20.89
CA ASP A 206 3.87 -11.86 -21.06
C ASP A 206 3.78 -10.66 -22.01
N ILE A 207 3.37 -10.92 -23.26
CA ILE A 207 3.06 -9.88 -24.24
C ILE A 207 1.57 -10.03 -24.54
N LEU A 208 0.79 -9.05 -24.14
CA LEU A 208 -0.64 -9.03 -24.44
C LEU A 208 -0.88 -8.87 -25.93
N HIS A 209 -1.97 -9.48 -26.37
CA HIS A 209 -2.49 -9.40 -27.73
C HIS A 209 -3.99 -9.64 -27.66
N TYR A 210 -4.68 -9.44 -28.78
CA TYR A 210 -6.13 -9.57 -28.87
C TYR A 210 -6.67 -10.88 -28.29
N GLY A 211 -6.02 -12.01 -28.58
CA GLY A 211 -6.39 -13.31 -28.00
C GLY A 211 -6.50 -13.34 -26.47
N HIS A 212 -5.64 -12.63 -25.74
CA HIS A 212 -5.74 -12.54 -24.28
C HIS A 212 -6.91 -11.65 -23.82
N VAL A 213 -7.14 -10.53 -24.52
CA VAL A 213 -8.25 -9.63 -24.21
C VAL A 213 -9.58 -10.35 -24.42
N TYR A 214 -9.72 -11.04 -25.55
CA TYR A 214 -10.88 -11.88 -25.85
C TYR A 214 -11.06 -12.98 -24.79
N TYR A 215 -10.00 -13.75 -24.51
CA TYR A 215 -10.03 -14.83 -23.53
C TYR A 215 -10.49 -14.36 -22.14
N LEU A 216 -9.95 -13.25 -21.63
CA LEU A 216 -10.32 -12.72 -20.32
C LEU A 216 -11.74 -12.15 -20.32
N SER A 217 -12.18 -11.54 -21.43
CA SER A 217 -13.55 -11.03 -21.59
C SER A 217 -14.57 -12.16 -21.61
N GLU A 218 -14.31 -13.25 -22.32
CA GLU A 218 -15.16 -14.44 -22.31
C GLU A 218 -15.14 -15.13 -20.94
N ALA A 219 -13.98 -15.18 -20.26
CA ALA A 219 -13.89 -15.74 -18.91
C ALA A 219 -14.76 -14.97 -17.92
N LYS A 220 -14.75 -13.64 -17.98
CA LYS A 220 -15.57 -12.77 -17.11
C LYS A 220 -17.06 -13.06 -17.24
N LYS A 221 -17.57 -13.41 -18.42
CA LYS A 221 -19.00 -13.72 -18.64
C LYS A 221 -19.49 -14.95 -17.88
N LEU A 222 -18.58 -15.80 -17.40
CA LEU A 222 -18.92 -17.04 -16.69
C LEU A 222 -19.25 -16.83 -15.20
N GLY A 223 -19.18 -15.59 -14.71
CA GLY A 223 -19.57 -15.24 -13.34
C GLY A 223 -19.63 -13.73 -13.10
N ASP A 224 -19.74 -13.33 -11.85
CA ASP A 224 -19.78 -11.91 -11.46
C ASP A 224 -18.37 -11.37 -11.20
N VAL A 225 -17.54 -12.24 -10.66
CA VAL A 225 -16.14 -12.15 -10.23
C VAL A 225 -15.06 -12.64 -11.22
N LEU A 226 -14.14 -11.88 -11.81
CA LEU A 226 -12.94 -12.46 -12.46
C LEU A 226 -11.67 -12.15 -11.67
N ILE A 227 -11.05 -13.22 -11.16
CA ILE A 227 -9.74 -13.18 -10.50
C ILE A 227 -8.68 -13.82 -11.41
N VAL A 228 -7.59 -13.12 -11.67
CA VAL A 228 -6.48 -13.59 -12.52
C VAL A 228 -5.25 -13.91 -11.67
N GLY A 229 -4.81 -15.16 -11.67
CA GLY A 229 -3.51 -15.58 -11.14
C GLY A 229 -2.40 -15.30 -12.15
N LEU A 230 -1.48 -14.40 -11.83
CA LEU A 230 -0.30 -14.10 -12.64
C LEU A 230 0.92 -14.85 -12.12
N ASN A 231 1.59 -15.63 -12.97
CA ASN A 231 2.84 -16.29 -12.58
C ASN A 231 3.94 -15.24 -12.33
N SER A 232 4.72 -15.44 -11.27
CA SER A 232 5.93 -14.65 -10.97
C SER A 232 7.01 -14.85 -12.03
N ASP A 233 7.99 -13.96 -12.08
CA ASP A 233 9.13 -14.09 -13.00
C ASP A 233 9.89 -15.39 -12.76
N ASN A 234 10.04 -15.80 -11.50
CA ASN A 234 10.70 -17.03 -11.12
C ASN A 234 9.88 -18.29 -11.49
N SER A 235 8.55 -18.25 -11.32
CA SER A 235 7.65 -19.32 -11.77
C SER A 235 7.76 -19.53 -13.28
N ILE A 236 7.74 -18.44 -14.06
CA ILE A 236 7.85 -18.51 -15.52
C ILE A 236 9.21 -19.03 -15.97
N LYS A 237 10.31 -18.61 -15.32
CA LYS A 237 11.66 -19.11 -15.64
C LYS A 237 11.76 -20.62 -15.49
N LYS A 238 11.10 -21.20 -14.48
CA LYS A 238 11.04 -22.66 -14.28
C LYS A 238 10.22 -23.38 -15.34
N ILE A 239 9.07 -22.81 -15.73
CA ILE A 239 8.13 -23.44 -16.67
C ILE A 239 8.60 -23.29 -18.13
N LYS A 240 9.12 -22.12 -18.51
CA LYS A 240 9.39 -21.73 -19.91
C LYS A 240 10.87 -21.45 -20.21
N GLY A 241 11.75 -21.57 -19.23
CA GLY A 241 13.20 -21.37 -19.37
C GLY A 241 13.68 -19.94 -19.06
N LYS A 242 15.01 -19.78 -18.98
CA LYS A 242 15.69 -18.56 -18.48
C LYS A 242 15.45 -17.28 -19.30
N THR A 243 15.06 -17.42 -20.57
CA THR A 243 14.83 -16.30 -21.49
C THR A 243 13.41 -15.72 -21.38
N ARG A 244 12.59 -16.25 -20.47
CA ARG A 244 11.21 -15.81 -20.20
C ARG A 244 11.05 -15.50 -18.71
N PRO A 245 10.20 -14.54 -18.32
CA PRO A 245 9.39 -13.69 -19.19
C PRO A 245 10.21 -12.57 -19.85
N ILE A 246 9.64 -11.94 -20.87
CA ILE A 246 10.20 -10.74 -21.51
C ILE A 246 9.91 -9.52 -20.63
N ASN A 247 8.68 -9.40 -20.16
CA ASN A 247 8.25 -8.35 -19.26
C ASN A 247 8.25 -8.85 -17.81
N GLY A 248 8.83 -8.08 -16.89
CA GLY A 248 8.82 -8.41 -15.46
C GLY A 248 7.40 -8.43 -14.89
N GLU A 249 7.22 -9.11 -13.76
CA GLU A 249 5.91 -9.36 -13.15
C GLU A 249 5.15 -8.08 -12.80
N ALA A 250 5.83 -7.03 -12.36
CA ALA A 250 5.20 -5.74 -12.07
C ALA A 250 4.56 -5.11 -13.32
N VAL A 251 5.25 -5.19 -14.47
CA VAL A 251 4.76 -4.67 -15.76
C VAL A 251 3.57 -5.50 -16.24
N ARG A 252 3.71 -6.83 -16.24
CA ARG A 252 2.63 -7.74 -16.65
C ARG A 252 1.39 -7.57 -15.79
N LEU A 253 1.58 -7.42 -14.48
CA LEU A 253 0.49 -7.17 -13.52
C LEU A 253 -0.23 -5.87 -13.86
N ALA A 254 0.50 -4.77 -14.03
CA ALA A 254 -0.06 -3.45 -14.35
C ALA A 254 -0.94 -3.46 -15.60
N VAL A 255 -0.51 -4.17 -16.65
CA VAL A 255 -1.29 -4.28 -17.89
C VAL A 255 -2.53 -5.15 -17.66
N ILE A 256 -2.42 -6.27 -16.94
CA ILE A 256 -3.56 -7.18 -16.69
C ILE A 256 -4.66 -6.50 -15.88
N ILE A 257 -4.32 -5.78 -14.82
CA ILE A 257 -5.32 -5.08 -13.98
C ILE A 257 -5.97 -3.90 -14.72
N ALA A 258 -5.33 -3.36 -15.76
CA ALA A 258 -5.90 -2.30 -16.59
C ALA A 258 -7.02 -2.81 -17.51
N LEU A 259 -7.12 -4.11 -17.76
CA LEU A 259 -8.18 -4.69 -18.56
C LEU A 259 -9.53 -4.61 -17.83
N GLU A 260 -10.56 -4.18 -18.55
CA GLU A 260 -11.92 -4.01 -18.03
C GLU A 260 -12.47 -5.32 -17.46
N ALA A 261 -12.23 -6.43 -18.15
CA ALA A 261 -12.72 -7.76 -17.75
C ALA A 261 -12.16 -8.28 -16.42
N VAL A 262 -11.01 -7.76 -15.97
CA VAL A 262 -10.30 -8.25 -14.79
C VAL A 262 -10.71 -7.44 -13.57
N ASP A 263 -11.37 -8.06 -12.59
CA ASP A 263 -11.70 -7.38 -11.33
C ASP A 263 -10.55 -7.44 -10.33
N TYR A 264 -9.87 -8.59 -10.24
CA TYR A 264 -8.75 -8.78 -9.33
C TYR A 264 -7.61 -9.57 -9.97
N ALA A 265 -6.38 -9.31 -9.53
CA ALA A 265 -5.21 -10.08 -9.93
C ALA A 265 -4.31 -10.39 -8.74
N ILE A 266 -3.70 -11.58 -8.73
CA ILE A 266 -2.78 -12.05 -7.68
C ILE A 266 -1.54 -12.68 -8.31
N VAL A 267 -0.35 -12.31 -7.82
CA VAL A 267 0.91 -12.91 -8.27
C VAL A 267 1.21 -14.17 -7.44
N PHE A 268 1.63 -15.26 -8.09
CA PHE A 268 2.04 -16.50 -7.42
C PHE A 268 3.32 -17.08 -7.98
N ASN A 269 4.08 -17.78 -7.15
CA ASN A 269 5.45 -18.23 -7.45
C ASN A 269 5.55 -19.74 -7.73
N GLU A 270 4.52 -20.48 -7.38
CA GLU A 270 4.37 -21.91 -7.64
C GLU A 270 4.26 -22.20 -9.14
N GLU A 271 4.59 -23.43 -9.56
CA GLU A 271 4.50 -23.84 -10.97
C GLU A 271 3.05 -24.07 -11.41
N THR A 272 2.20 -24.46 -10.46
CA THR A 272 0.77 -24.68 -10.67
C THR A 272 -0.05 -23.75 -9.79
N PRO A 273 -1.27 -23.39 -10.20
CA PRO A 273 -2.14 -22.52 -9.41
C PRO A 273 -2.89 -23.25 -8.28
N LEU A 274 -2.49 -24.48 -7.92
CA LEU A 274 -3.27 -25.36 -7.05
C LEU A 274 -3.58 -24.71 -5.69
N ASN A 275 -2.56 -24.14 -5.04
CA ASN A 275 -2.71 -23.45 -3.76
C ASN A 275 -3.70 -22.27 -3.86
N LEU A 276 -3.63 -21.50 -4.94
CA LEU A 276 -4.58 -20.40 -5.18
C LEU A 276 -6.00 -20.93 -5.38
N ILE A 277 -6.17 -22.03 -6.11
CA ILE A 277 -7.48 -22.66 -6.32
C ILE A 277 -8.06 -23.16 -4.99
N GLU A 278 -7.25 -23.72 -4.09
CA GLU A 278 -7.71 -24.15 -2.77
C GLU A 278 -8.09 -22.98 -1.85
N MET A 279 -7.40 -21.84 -1.98
CA MET A 279 -7.73 -20.60 -1.26
C MET A 279 -8.99 -19.94 -1.82
N ILE A 280 -9.04 -19.74 -3.13
CA ILE A 280 -10.10 -19.00 -3.83
C ILE A 280 -11.37 -19.83 -3.95
N LYS A 281 -11.25 -21.15 -4.06
CA LYS A 281 -12.31 -22.13 -4.38
C LYS A 281 -13.33 -21.55 -5.38
N PRO A 282 -12.89 -21.30 -6.64
CA PRO A 282 -13.71 -20.62 -7.63
C PRO A 282 -14.91 -21.47 -8.04
N ASN A 283 -16.03 -20.82 -8.37
CA ASN A 283 -17.18 -21.47 -8.99
C ASN A 283 -16.84 -21.96 -10.41
N THR A 284 -15.95 -21.25 -11.10
CA THR A 284 -15.50 -21.63 -12.43
C THR A 284 -14.00 -21.38 -12.58
N HIS A 285 -13.24 -22.41 -12.94
CA HIS A 285 -11.85 -22.26 -13.34
C HIS A 285 -11.73 -22.31 -14.86
N VAL A 286 -11.20 -21.25 -15.46
CA VAL A 286 -11.14 -21.12 -16.92
C VAL A 286 -9.73 -21.43 -17.41
N LYS A 287 -9.66 -22.25 -18.46
CA LYS A 287 -8.44 -22.59 -19.20
C LYS A 287 -8.62 -22.28 -20.69
N GLY A 288 -7.51 -22.07 -21.39
CA GLY A 288 -7.52 -21.98 -22.86
C GLY A 288 -7.83 -23.33 -23.52
N GLY A 289 -8.42 -23.29 -24.72
CA GLY A 289 -8.86 -24.46 -25.49
C GLY A 289 -7.80 -25.55 -25.68
N ASP A 290 -6.52 -25.17 -25.77
CA ASP A 290 -5.36 -26.09 -25.91
C ASP A 290 -5.18 -27.06 -24.72
N TRP A 291 -5.97 -26.93 -23.65
CA TRP A 291 -5.97 -27.80 -22.49
C TRP A 291 -7.10 -28.82 -22.46
N LYS A 292 -8.05 -28.79 -23.42
CA LYS A 292 -9.20 -29.70 -23.47
C LYS A 292 -8.78 -31.18 -23.38
N ASP A 293 -7.70 -31.56 -24.08
CA ASP A 293 -7.20 -32.94 -24.16
C ASP A 293 -6.00 -33.22 -23.24
N LYS A 294 -5.62 -32.27 -22.37
CA LYS A 294 -4.44 -32.40 -21.49
C LYS A 294 -4.85 -32.80 -20.07
N LYS A 295 -3.93 -33.45 -19.36
CA LYS A 295 -4.09 -33.70 -17.92
C LYS A 295 -4.06 -32.36 -17.18
N ILE A 296 -5.11 -32.06 -16.42
CA ILE A 296 -5.24 -30.84 -15.62
C ILE A 296 -5.08 -31.21 -14.14
N PRO A 297 -3.90 -31.00 -13.53
CA PRO A 297 -3.63 -31.34 -12.13
C PRO A 297 -4.67 -30.78 -11.14
N GLU A 298 -5.18 -29.59 -11.41
CA GLU A 298 -6.10 -28.84 -10.56
C GLU A 298 -7.57 -29.24 -10.70
N LYS A 299 -7.93 -30.11 -11.67
CA LYS A 299 -9.33 -30.52 -11.91
C LYS A 299 -9.99 -31.09 -10.66
N LYS A 300 -9.31 -32.00 -9.97
CA LYS A 300 -9.81 -32.59 -8.72
C LYS A 300 -10.04 -31.55 -7.63
N ALA A 301 -9.18 -30.55 -7.53
CA ALA A 301 -9.30 -29.50 -6.51
C ALA A 301 -10.47 -28.55 -6.81
N VAL A 302 -10.71 -28.21 -8.07
CA VAL A 302 -11.85 -27.39 -8.49
C VAL A 302 -13.17 -28.13 -8.21
N GLU A 303 -13.28 -29.39 -8.66
CA GLU A 303 -14.48 -30.21 -8.50
C GLU A 303 -14.79 -30.53 -7.03
N LYS A 304 -13.77 -30.87 -6.23
CA LYS A 304 -13.90 -31.11 -4.78
C LYS A 304 -14.49 -29.90 -4.05
N ASN A 305 -14.26 -28.71 -4.57
CA ASN A 305 -14.75 -27.46 -4.01
C ASN A 305 -16.11 -27.01 -4.59
N GLY A 306 -16.76 -27.85 -5.42
CA GLY A 306 -18.05 -27.54 -6.06
C GLY A 306 -17.95 -26.59 -7.25
N GLY A 307 -16.74 -26.33 -7.74
CA GLY A 307 -16.52 -25.56 -8.97
C GLY A 307 -16.52 -26.44 -10.21
N ARG A 308 -16.52 -25.80 -11.39
CA ARG A 308 -16.35 -26.48 -12.69
C ARG A 308 -15.17 -25.90 -13.48
N ILE A 309 -14.67 -26.67 -14.44
CA ILE A 309 -13.68 -26.18 -15.41
C ILE A 309 -14.38 -25.83 -16.72
N GLU A 310 -14.05 -24.67 -17.27
CA GLU A 310 -14.51 -24.20 -18.57
C GLU A 310 -13.32 -23.95 -19.49
N PHE A 311 -13.51 -24.20 -20.78
CA PHE A 311 -12.48 -24.01 -21.79
C PHE A 311 -12.93 -22.95 -22.80
N ILE A 312 -12.06 -21.97 -23.03
CA ILE A 312 -12.30 -20.92 -24.02
C ILE A 312 -11.29 -21.10 -25.14
N ASP A 313 -11.79 -21.32 -26.35
CA ASP A 313 -10.93 -21.51 -27.51
C ASP A 313 -10.17 -20.23 -27.82
N TYR A 314 -8.86 -20.38 -28.08
CA TYR A 314 -8.05 -19.24 -28.50
C TYR A 314 -8.40 -18.85 -29.92
N LEU A 315 -8.36 -17.55 -30.18
CA LEU A 315 -8.48 -17.05 -31.55
C LEU A 315 -7.22 -17.42 -32.34
N ASN A 316 -7.42 -18.15 -33.44
CA ASN A 316 -6.34 -18.55 -34.35
C ASN A 316 -5.52 -17.34 -34.81
N GLY A 317 -4.18 -17.46 -34.78
CA GLY A 317 -3.26 -16.44 -35.27
C GLY A 317 -2.73 -15.43 -34.25
N TYR A 318 -3.18 -15.48 -32.99
CA TYR A 318 -2.77 -14.57 -31.92
C TYR A 318 -2.19 -15.32 -30.71
N SER A 319 -0.89 -15.64 -30.76
CA SER A 319 -0.14 -16.10 -29.57
C SER A 319 1.17 -15.34 -29.41
N THR A 320 1.61 -15.09 -28.17
CA THR A 320 2.91 -14.43 -27.91
C THR A 320 4.06 -15.14 -28.63
N THR A 321 4.04 -16.48 -28.68
CA THR A 321 5.05 -17.28 -29.41
C THR A 321 5.00 -16.99 -30.90
N SER A 322 3.81 -16.99 -31.52
CA SER A 322 3.65 -16.71 -32.95
C SER A 322 4.08 -15.30 -33.33
N ILE A 323 3.84 -14.30 -32.47
CA ILE A 323 4.28 -12.91 -32.69
C ILE A 323 5.81 -12.84 -32.66
N ILE A 324 6.45 -13.49 -31.68
CA ILE A 324 7.92 -13.51 -31.56
C ILE A 324 8.55 -14.26 -32.74
N GLU A 325 7.96 -15.37 -33.17
CA GLU A 325 8.44 -16.12 -34.33
C GLU A 325 8.30 -15.33 -35.62
N LYS A 326 7.23 -14.54 -35.79
CA LYS A 326 7.08 -13.61 -36.93
C LYS A 326 8.17 -12.55 -36.91
N ILE A 327 8.41 -11.89 -35.75
CA ILE A 327 9.48 -10.88 -35.61
C ILE A 327 10.87 -11.47 -35.91
N LYS A 328 11.12 -12.72 -35.52
CA LYS A 328 12.40 -13.40 -35.83
C LYS A 328 12.56 -13.79 -37.30
N LYS A 329 11.46 -13.87 -38.05
CA LYS A 329 11.46 -14.25 -39.48
C LYS A 329 11.48 -13.05 -40.44
N GLY A 330 11.38 -11.81 -39.94
CA GLY A 330 11.42 -10.57 -40.72
C GLY A 330 10.10 -9.82 -40.65
#